data_AF-A0A9P1FI86-F1
#
_entry.id   AF-A0A9P1FI86-F1
#
_cell.length_a   1.000
_cell.length_b   1.000
_cell.length_c   1.000
_cell.angle_alpha   90.00
_cell.angle_beta   90.00
_cell.angle_gamma   90.00
#
_symmetry.space_group_name_H-M   'P 1'
#
loop_
_entity.id
_entity.type
_entity.pdbx_description
1 polymer ?
#
loop_
_entity_poly.entity_id
_entity_poly.type
_entity_poly.pdbx_seq_one_letter_code
_entity_poly.pdbx_strand_id
1 'polypeptide(L)'
;ELLASALECAPRGSRDQWVLTVSVGTQSISPLLWAIDSGTWAAAESMIEDLLTIRADRLKYYYGLDSLFLRHPDIVEILAFRATTLLPTLLNGMVWRSHLVHGGLRRANYYIKHLLVTDKGTFPEAMENLVELHDPKITVHPFLLRLVDVIWTGVVRSKFVFRSTWLLFNLILFVLSHGMLNHRHEQEHLYSRIAMFSCRAVIYFLGMTNLIYGRVRHAYQAIRDNDLVVVFDRIPIPKRYFDNWREPASLLLVLSLIVSFFIEPIFFCLQHSEGNFEGAGIFTDNCPEAQGICEVYSALPCL
;
A
#
# COMPACT_ATOMS: atom_id res chain seq x y z
N GLU A 1 23.92 14.46 33.86
CA GLU A 1 23.55 15.16 35.10
C GLU A 1 23.42 16.67 34.91
N LEU A 2 24.47 17.41 34.52
CA LEU A 2 24.40 18.88 34.35
C LEU A 2 23.28 19.38 33.41
N LEU A 3 23.05 18.69 32.28
CA LEU A 3 21.98 19.05 31.33
C LEU A 3 20.58 18.82 31.88
N ALA A 4 20.37 17.75 32.65
CA ALA A 4 19.08 17.48 33.30
C ALA A 4 18.76 18.54 34.37
N SER A 5 19.76 18.90 35.19
CA SER A 5 19.61 19.98 36.18
C SER A 5 19.37 21.34 35.52
N ALA A 6 19.98 21.62 34.36
CA ALA A 6 19.72 22.85 33.61
C ALA A 6 18.27 22.90 33.07
N LEU A 7 17.71 21.76 32.65
CA LEU A 7 16.31 21.66 32.21
C LEU A 7 15.32 21.84 33.36
N GLU A 8 15.67 21.41 34.58
CA GLU A 8 14.85 21.65 35.76
C GLU A 8 14.68 23.15 36.05
N CYS A 9 15.74 23.94 35.85
CA CYS A 9 15.71 25.40 36.02
C CYS A 9 14.91 26.13 34.93
N ALA A 10 14.65 25.50 33.77
CA ALA A 10 13.96 26.13 32.66
C ALA A 10 12.45 26.27 32.92
N PRO A 11 11.83 27.42 32.54
CA PRO A 11 10.38 27.62 32.65
C PRO A 11 9.64 26.56 31.85
N ARG A 12 8.61 25.94 32.44
CA ARG A 12 7.88 24.80 31.83
C ARG A 12 7.35 25.10 30.43
N GLY A 13 6.87 26.32 30.18
CA GLY A 13 6.29 26.73 28.91
C GLY A 13 7.29 27.11 27.80
N SER A 14 8.60 27.07 28.08
CA SER A 14 9.66 27.40 27.11
C SER A 14 10.72 26.31 27.02
N ARG A 15 10.48 25.11 27.54
CA ARG A 15 11.49 24.04 27.56
C ARG A 15 11.81 23.48 26.18
N ASP A 16 10.85 23.48 25.25
CA ASP A 16 11.10 23.16 23.84
C ASP A 16 12.19 24.05 23.27
N GLN A 17 12.08 25.37 23.50
CA GLN A 17 13.07 26.32 23.00
C GLN A 17 14.45 25.97 23.55
N TRP A 18 14.56 25.67 24.84
CA TRP A 18 15.84 25.33 25.47
C TRP A 18 16.42 24.00 25.00
N VAL A 19 15.58 22.99 24.73
CA VAL A 19 16.01 21.65 24.26
C VAL A 19 16.32 21.64 22.77
N LEU A 20 15.59 22.42 21.97
CA LEU A 20 15.64 22.38 20.52
C LEU A 20 16.47 23.50 19.91
N THR A 21 16.61 24.64 20.60
CA THR A 21 17.21 25.87 20.05
C THR A 21 18.00 26.63 21.10
N VAL A 22 19.33 26.50 21.04
CA VAL A 22 20.26 27.38 21.77
C VAL A 22 21.03 28.21 20.76
N SER A 23 20.92 29.53 20.87
CA SER A 23 21.67 30.48 20.05
C SER A 23 23.04 30.75 20.67
N VAL A 24 24.11 30.43 19.94
CA VAL A 24 25.49 30.78 20.31
C VAL A 24 26.06 31.67 19.21
N GLY A 25 26.10 32.98 19.47
CA GLY A 25 26.49 33.96 18.45
C GLY A 25 25.50 33.98 17.28
N THR A 26 25.99 33.70 16.06
CA THR A 26 25.17 33.63 14.83
C THR A 26 24.63 32.24 14.53
N GLN A 27 24.99 31.22 15.32
CA GLN A 27 24.60 29.83 15.08
C GLN A 27 23.50 29.40 16.03
N SER A 28 22.58 28.57 15.51
CA SER A 28 21.49 27.96 16.27
C SER A 28 21.75 26.46 16.36
N ILE A 29 22.07 25.99 17.56
CA ILE A 29 22.38 24.59 17.85
C ILE A 29 21.16 23.95 18.49
N SER A 30 20.89 22.67 18.17
CA SER A 30 19.92 21.88 18.91
C SER A 30 20.63 21.02 19.95
N PRO A 31 20.47 21.29 21.25
CA PRO A 31 21.02 20.44 22.31
C PRO A 31 20.61 18.97 22.19
N LEU A 32 19.37 18.69 21.77
CA LEU A 32 18.92 17.32 21.53
C LEU A 32 19.75 16.61 20.43
N LEU A 33 19.88 17.21 19.24
CA LEU A 33 20.69 16.60 18.18
C LEU A 33 22.16 16.51 18.58
N TRP A 34 22.69 17.53 19.25
CA TRP A 34 24.06 17.49 19.72
C TRP A 34 24.27 16.33 20.70
N ALA A 35 23.33 16.09 21.63
CA ALA A 35 23.39 14.99 22.57
C ALA A 35 23.31 13.61 21.89
N ILE A 36 22.57 13.50 20.78
CA ILE A 36 22.51 12.31 19.93
C ILE A 36 23.84 12.11 19.20
N ASP A 37 24.36 13.15 18.55
CA ASP A 37 25.61 13.10 17.78
C ASP A 37 26.83 12.85 18.66
N SER A 38 26.82 13.33 19.91
CA SER A 38 27.88 13.07 20.89
C SER A 38 27.74 11.72 21.59
N GLY A 39 26.71 10.92 21.29
CA GLY A 39 26.47 9.62 21.90
C GLY A 39 26.05 9.66 23.37
N THR A 40 25.58 10.81 23.86
CA THR A 40 25.13 10.98 25.25
C THR A 40 23.66 10.55 25.41
N TRP A 41 23.40 9.25 25.25
CA TRP A 41 22.05 8.69 25.15
C TRP A 41 21.14 9.01 26.34
N ALA A 42 21.64 8.91 27.58
CA ALA A 42 20.84 9.20 28.77
C ALA A 42 20.35 10.66 28.83
N ALA A 43 21.17 11.60 28.34
CA ALA A 43 20.78 13.01 28.27
C ALA A 43 19.74 13.23 27.16
N ALA A 44 19.95 12.63 25.99
CA ALA A 44 18.99 12.69 24.88
C ALA A 44 17.64 12.05 25.26
N GLU A 45 17.67 10.90 25.95
CA GLU A 45 16.48 10.23 26.48
C GLU A 45 15.69 11.14 27.42
N SER A 46 16.38 11.72 28.43
CA SER A 46 15.76 12.65 29.37
C SER A 46 15.18 13.89 28.69
N MET A 47 15.84 14.40 27.64
CA MET A 47 15.34 15.53 26.83
C MET A 47 14.06 15.15 26.06
N ILE A 48 14.04 13.97 25.43
CA ILE A 48 12.87 13.47 24.70
C ILE A 48 11.70 13.28 25.66
N GLU A 49 11.93 12.67 26.83
CA GLU A 49 10.89 12.49 27.84
C GLU A 49 10.36 13.81 28.38
N ASP A 50 11.23 14.78 28.71
CA ASP A 50 10.80 16.09 29.20
C ASP A 50 9.96 16.84 28.15
N LEU A 51 10.38 16.78 26.88
CA LEU A 51 9.72 17.45 25.76
C LEU A 51 8.35 16.84 25.43
N LEU A 52 8.22 15.51 25.52
CA LEU A 52 6.99 14.78 25.21
C LEU A 52 6.08 14.54 26.42
N THR A 53 6.50 14.94 27.62
CA THR A 53 5.62 14.92 28.77
C THR A 53 4.59 16.04 28.66
N ILE A 54 3.31 15.70 28.65
CA ILE A 54 2.23 16.69 28.70
C ILE A 54 2.25 17.34 30.09
N ARG A 55 2.48 18.65 30.14
CA ARG A 55 2.52 19.42 31.37
C ARG A 55 1.47 20.51 31.36
N ALA A 56 0.87 20.75 32.51
CA ALA A 56 -0.01 21.89 32.72
C ALA A 56 0.74 22.95 33.52
N ASP A 57 0.58 24.20 33.09
CA ASP A 57 0.83 25.39 33.89
C ASP A 57 -0.50 26.13 34.11
N ARG A 58 -0.55 27.13 34.99
CA ARG A 58 -1.76 27.90 35.34
C ARG A 58 -2.51 28.47 34.14
N LEU A 59 -1.80 28.73 33.04
CA LEU A 59 -2.35 29.38 31.85
C LEU A 59 -2.44 28.49 30.61
N LYS A 60 -1.62 27.41 30.49
CA LYS A 60 -1.50 26.62 29.27
C LYS A 60 -1.08 25.17 29.54
N TYR A 61 -1.51 24.27 28.66
CA TYR A 61 -0.91 22.94 28.52
C TYR A 61 0.23 23.01 27.52
N TYR A 62 1.30 22.30 27.83
CA TYR A 62 2.50 22.24 27.02
C TYR A 62 2.81 20.79 26.64
N TYR A 63 3.06 20.58 25.35
CA TYR A 63 3.47 19.32 24.76
C TYR A 63 4.34 19.65 23.54
N GLY A 64 5.65 19.41 23.63
CA GLY A 64 6.63 19.94 22.67
C GLY A 64 6.71 19.18 21.34
N LEU A 65 5.83 18.22 21.09
CA LEU A 65 5.88 17.37 19.89
C LEU A 65 5.87 18.18 18.59
N ASP A 66 4.99 19.19 18.49
CA ASP A 66 4.91 20.03 17.30
C ASP A 66 6.21 20.83 17.10
N SER A 67 6.78 21.39 18.17
CA SER A 67 8.06 22.10 18.13
C SER A 67 9.21 21.18 17.70
N LEU A 68 9.20 19.91 18.14
CA LEU A 68 10.21 18.91 17.77
C LEU A 68 10.18 18.63 16.27
N PHE A 69 9.01 18.29 15.71
CA PHE A 69 8.87 17.98 14.28
C PHE A 69 9.01 19.22 13.38
N LEU A 70 8.69 20.41 13.89
CA LEU A 70 8.94 21.66 13.16
C LEU A 70 10.44 21.95 13.03
N ARG A 71 11.21 21.71 14.08
CA ARG A 71 12.66 21.94 14.07
C ARG A 71 13.41 20.81 13.36
N HIS A 72 12.99 19.57 13.58
CA HIS A 72 13.62 18.33 13.11
C HIS A 72 12.56 17.40 12.49
N PRO A 73 12.12 17.67 11.24
CA PRO A 73 11.13 16.83 10.57
C PRO A 73 11.63 15.40 10.30
N ASP A 74 12.95 15.24 10.25
CA ASP A 74 13.72 14.02 10.05
C ASP A 74 14.11 13.33 11.37
N ILE A 75 13.60 13.76 12.53
CA ILE A 75 14.01 13.21 13.84
C ILE A 75 13.83 11.68 13.91
N VAL A 76 12.78 11.13 13.31
CA VAL A 76 12.53 9.69 13.30
C VAL A 76 13.58 8.94 12.49
N GLU A 77 14.02 9.52 11.37
CA GLU A 77 15.13 9.01 10.56
C GLU A 77 16.45 9.05 11.33
N ILE A 78 16.75 10.20 11.95
CA ILE A 78 17.95 10.38 12.78
C ILE A 78 17.98 9.32 13.89
N LEU A 79 16.87 9.09 14.58
CA LEU A 79 16.81 8.06 15.62
C LEU A 79 16.91 6.65 15.03
N ALA A 80 16.27 6.36 13.89
CA ALA A 80 16.34 5.05 13.26
C ALA A 80 17.77 4.68 12.82
N PHE A 81 18.58 5.64 12.35
CA PHE A 81 19.94 5.36 11.88
C PHE A 81 21.03 5.56 12.95
N ARG A 82 20.89 6.55 13.84
CA ARG A 82 21.95 6.94 14.78
C ARG A 82 21.70 6.49 16.22
N ALA A 83 20.44 6.32 16.64
CA ALA A 83 20.09 6.12 18.05
C ALA A 83 18.79 5.30 18.23
N THR A 84 18.79 4.07 17.70
CA THR A 84 17.59 3.19 17.69
C THR A 84 17.03 2.92 19.09
N THR A 85 17.88 2.95 20.11
CA THR A 85 17.51 2.77 21.53
C THR A 85 16.61 3.88 22.07
N LEU A 86 16.65 5.08 21.48
CA LEU A 86 15.81 6.23 21.88
C LEU A 86 14.46 6.25 21.17
N LEU A 87 14.30 5.45 20.11
CA LEU A 87 13.07 5.40 19.33
C LEU A 87 11.87 4.93 20.16
N PRO A 88 11.96 3.89 21.01
CA PRO A 88 10.88 3.55 21.95
C PRO A 88 10.49 4.72 22.85
N THR A 89 11.46 5.50 23.34
CA THR A 89 11.21 6.68 24.19
C THR A 89 10.40 7.74 23.43
N LEU A 90 10.78 8.04 22.18
CA LEU A 90 10.01 8.92 21.29
C LEU A 90 8.58 8.39 21.08
N LEU A 91 8.44 7.12 20.68
CA LEU A 91 7.14 6.52 20.36
C LEU A 91 6.22 6.43 21.60
N ASN A 92 6.78 6.20 22.78
CA ASN A 92 6.04 6.22 24.04
C ASN A 92 5.54 7.64 24.37
N GLY A 93 6.35 8.66 24.14
CA GLY A 93 5.95 10.07 24.30
C GLY A 93 4.88 10.54 23.32
N MET A 94 4.66 9.80 22.22
CA MET A 94 3.55 10.03 21.27
C MET A 94 2.23 9.35 21.68
N VAL A 95 2.20 8.70 22.85
CA VAL A 95 1.01 8.06 23.40
C VAL A 95 0.71 8.63 24.78
N TRP A 96 -0.43 9.31 24.92
CA TRP A 96 -0.94 9.68 26.23
C TRP A 96 -1.96 8.65 26.73
N ARG A 97 -1.84 8.24 27.99
CA ARG A 97 -2.76 7.28 28.63
C ARG A 97 -3.40 7.94 29.86
N SER A 98 -4.73 7.88 29.94
CA SER A 98 -5.46 8.34 31.11
C SER A 98 -5.11 7.52 32.36
N HIS A 99 -5.01 8.14 33.52
CA HIS A 99 -4.87 7.39 34.78
C HIS A 99 -6.18 6.73 35.22
N LEU A 100 -7.32 7.31 34.81
CA LEU A 100 -8.65 6.83 35.14
C LEU A 100 -9.01 5.61 34.28
N VAL A 101 -9.57 4.59 34.95
CA VAL A 101 -10.09 3.37 34.33
C VAL A 101 -11.61 3.39 34.44
N HIS A 102 -12.29 3.24 33.32
CA HIS A 102 -13.75 3.17 33.25
C HIS A 102 -14.15 1.82 32.62
N GLY A 103 -14.91 1.01 33.35
CA GLY A 103 -15.36 -0.30 32.86
C GLY A 103 -14.21 -1.27 32.54
N GLY A 104 -13.10 -1.21 33.28
CA GLY A 104 -11.91 -2.03 33.03
C GLY A 104 -11.04 -1.56 31.86
N LEU A 105 -11.44 -0.49 31.16
CA LEU A 105 -10.72 0.07 30.02
C LEU A 105 -10.09 1.42 30.37
N ARG A 106 -8.97 1.73 29.71
CA ARG A 106 -8.23 2.99 29.87
C ARG A 106 -8.19 3.73 28.55
N ARG A 107 -8.54 5.02 28.57
CA ARG A 107 -8.43 5.88 27.38
C ARG A 107 -6.95 6.11 27.03
N ALA A 108 -6.61 5.92 25.76
CA ALA A 108 -5.32 6.29 25.20
C ALA A 108 -5.52 7.23 23.99
N ASN A 109 -4.76 8.31 23.94
CA ASN A 109 -4.72 9.24 22.81
C ASN A 109 -3.37 9.07 22.10
N TYR A 110 -3.40 8.94 20.78
CA TYR A 110 -2.22 8.73 19.94
C TYR A 110 -1.99 9.97 19.07
N TYR A 111 -0.78 10.52 19.12
CA TYR A 111 -0.42 11.71 18.36
C TYR A 111 0.24 11.35 17.02
N ILE A 112 -0.57 11.07 16.01
CA ILE A 112 -0.10 10.47 14.74
C ILE A 112 0.19 11.47 13.61
N LYS A 113 -0.14 12.76 13.80
CA LYS A 113 -0.14 13.80 12.74
C LYS A 113 1.13 13.79 11.90
N HIS A 114 2.29 13.92 12.54
CA HIS A 114 3.59 14.08 11.89
C HIS A 114 4.12 12.82 11.18
N LEU A 115 3.56 11.65 11.52
CA LEU A 115 3.89 10.37 10.88
C LEU A 115 2.86 9.93 9.84
N LEU A 116 1.72 10.62 9.76
CA LEU A 116 0.65 10.32 8.81
C LEU A 116 0.76 11.15 7.55
N VAL A 117 1.00 12.46 7.68
CA VAL A 117 0.98 13.41 6.56
C VAL A 117 2.07 14.47 6.77
N THR A 118 2.87 14.71 5.75
CA THR A 118 3.82 15.82 5.69
C THR A 118 3.10 17.15 5.43
N ASP A 119 3.77 18.28 5.61
CA ASP A 119 3.22 19.61 5.26
C ASP A 119 2.83 19.74 3.78
N LYS A 120 3.36 18.85 2.91
CA LYS A 120 3.06 18.79 1.47
C LYS A 120 1.88 17.88 1.14
N GLY A 121 1.24 17.25 2.12
CA GLY A 121 0.13 16.32 1.90
C GLY A 121 0.55 14.92 1.45
N THR A 122 1.84 14.58 1.52
CA THR A 122 2.36 13.24 1.17
C THR A 122 2.63 12.41 2.42
N PHE A 123 2.83 11.09 2.26
CA PHE A 123 3.30 10.25 3.36
C PHE A 123 4.74 10.61 3.73
N PRO A 124 5.11 10.64 5.02
CA PRO A 124 6.49 10.88 5.46
C PRO A 124 7.42 9.71 5.15
N GLU A 125 8.65 10.00 4.69
CA GLU A 125 9.74 9.03 4.49
C GLU A 125 10.14 8.31 5.78
N ALA A 126 9.86 8.93 6.94
CA ALA A 126 10.05 8.32 8.25
C ALA A 126 9.44 6.92 8.39
N MET A 127 8.30 6.65 7.74
CA MET A 127 7.69 5.32 7.77
C MET A 127 8.49 4.28 6.97
N GLU A 128 9.11 4.68 5.87
CA GLU A 128 9.96 3.81 5.06
C GLU A 128 11.25 3.48 5.84
N ASN A 129 11.88 4.49 6.45
CA ASN A 129 13.06 4.33 7.29
C ASN A 129 12.81 3.38 8.49
N LEU A 130 11.61 3.42 9.08
CA LEU A 130 11.22 2.49 10.14
C LEU A 130 11.07 1.04 9.66
N VAL A 131 10.65 0.84 8.41
CA VAL A 131 10.53 -0.49 7.80
C VAL A 131 11.89 -1.04 7.43
N GLU A 132 12.80 -0.20 6.92
CA GLU A 132 14.19 -0.56 6.58
C GLU A 132 15.00 -1.00 7.80
N LEU A 133 14.65 -0.51 8.99
CA LEU A 133 15.33 -0.89 10.23
C LEU A 133 15.20 -2.40 10.54
N HIS A 134 14.16 -3.07 10.03
CA HIS A 134 13.89 -4.50 10.25
C HIS A 134 13.90 -4.95 11.73
N ASP A 135 13.68 -4.04 12.68
CA ASP A 135 13.63 -4.38 14.11
C ASP A 135 12.21 -4.82 14.51
N PRO A 136 12.03 -6.10 14.91
CA PRO A 136 10.72 -6.60 15.31
C PRO A 136 10.19 -5.91 16.58
N LYS A 137 11.05 -5.49 17.51
CA LYS A 137 10.62 -4.85 18.77
C LYS A 137 9.99 -3.49 18.54
N ILE A 138 10.57 -2.73 17.61
CA ILE A 138 10.04 -1.42 17.21
C ILE A 138 8.76 -1.60 16.40
N THR A 139 8.76 -2.53 15.43
CA THR A 139 7.61 -2.74 14.53
C THR A 139 6.31 -3.10 15.27
N VAL A 140 6.41 -3.90 16.34
CA VAL A 140 5.25 -4.29 17.17
C VAL A 140 4.84 -3.24 18.20
N HIS A 141 5.47 -2.07 18.21
CA HIS A 141 5.17 -1.03 19.18
C HIS A 141 3.70 -0.56 19.04
N PRO A 142 2.93 -0.42 20.14
CA PRO A 142 1.49 -0.12 20.08
C PRO A 142 1.13 1.15 19.31
N PHE A 143 2.03 2.14 19.31
CA PHE A 143 1.86 3.35 18.51
C PHE A 143 1.87 3.06 17.00
N LEU A 144 2.86 2.29 16.52
CA LEU A 144 3.00 1.97 15.10
C LEU A 144 1.85 1.07 14.62
N LEU A 145 1.45 0.09 15.42
CA LEU A 145 0.27 -0.72 15.13
C LEU A 145 -0.97 0.16 14.94
N ARG A 146 -1.18 1.15 15.82
CA ARG A 146 -2.31 2.06 15.70
C ARG A 146 -2.22 2.96 14.46
N LEU A 147 -1.03 3.45 14.13
CA LEU A 147 -0.79 4.25 12.93
C LEU A 147 -1.12 3.44 11.67
N VAL A 148 -0.60 2.21 11.57
CA VAL A 148 -0.87 1.30 10.46
C VAL A 148 -2.36 0.99 10.35
N ASP A 149 -3.07 0.76 11.46
CA ASP A 149 -4.52 0.56 11.47
C ASP A 149 -5.28 1.76 10.89
N VAL A 150 -4.88 2.98 11.23
CA VAL A 150 -5.51 4.20 10.72
C VAL A 150 -5.28 4.33 9.21
N ILE A 151 -4.04 4.09 8.75
CA ILE A 151 -3.69 4.11 7.32
C ILE A 151 -4.48 3.02 6.57
N TRP A 152 -4.56 1.83 7.16
CA TRP A 152 -5.26 0.69 6.59
C TRP A 152 -6.75 0.97 6.45
N THR A 153 -7.42 1.31 7.54
CA THR A 153 -8.87 1.54 7.55
C THR A 153 -9.29 2.75 6.73
N GLY A 154 -8.48 3.82 6.74
CA GLY A 154 -8.79 5.07 6.07
C GLY A 154 -8.57 5.02 4.55
N VAL A 155 -7.42 4.51 4.09
CA VAL A 155 -7.01 4.66 2.68
C VAL A 155 -6.78 3.32 2.00
N VAL A 156 -5.99 2.43 2.62
CA VAL A 156 -5.48 1.24 1.92
C VAL A 156 -6.58 0.20 1.72
N ARG A 157 -7.45 -0.01 2.72
CA ARG A 157 -8.49 -1.05 2.69
C ARG A 157 -9.45 -0.87 1.51
N SER A 158 -9.93 0.35 1.26
CA SER A 158 -10.88 0.59 0.16
C SER A 158 -10.24 0.29 -1.19
N LYS A 159 -9.02 0.78 -1.42
CA LYS A 159 -8.26 0.51 -2.66
C LYS A 159 -7.95 -0.97 -2.83
N PHE A 160 -7.57 -1.64 -1.74
CA PHE A 160 -7.28 -3.07 -1.73
C PHE A 160 -8.52 -3.90 -2.06
N VAL A 161 -9.62 -3.66 -1.34
CA VAL A 161 -10.89 -4.37 -1.55
C VAL A 161 -11.39 -4.13 -2.97
N PHE A 162 -11.40 -2.88 -3.45
CA PHE A 162 -11.83 -2.59 -4.81
C PHE A 162 -10.99 -3.33 -5.86
N ARG A 163 -9.65 -3.31 -5.73
CA ARG A 163 -8.75 -4.03 -6.65
C ARG A 163 -8.96 -5.55 -6.59
N SER A 164 -9.12 -6.11 -5.39
CA SER A 164 -9.35 -7.55 -5.19
C SER A 164 -10.71 -7.99 -5.72
N THR A 165 -11.78 -7.24 -5.42
CA THR A 165 -13.13 -7.52 -5.91
C THR A 165 -13.20 -7.39 -7.42
N TRP A 166 -12.54 -6.39 -8.01
CA TRP A 166 -12.47 -6.24 -9.47
C TRP A 166 -11.75 -7.42 -10.14
N LEU A 167 -10.63 -7.88 -9.58
CA LEU A 167 -9.93 -9.05 -10.09
C LEU A 167 -10.80 -10.31 -10.02
N LEU A 168 -11.46 -10.53 -8.86
CA LEU A 168 -12.34 -11.68 -8.65
C LEU A 168 -13.58 -11.64 -9.55
N PHE A 169 -14.14 -10.45 -9.77
CA PHE A 169 -15.25 -10.24 -10.70
C PHE A 169 -14.85 -10.63 -12.13
N ASN A 170 -13.69 -10.19 -12.62
CA ASN A 170 -13.20 -10.58 -13.95
C ASN A 170 -12.93 -12.08 -14.05
N LEU A 171 -12.37 -12.70 -12.99
CA LEU A 171 -12.17 -14.14 -12.95
C LEU A 171 -13.48 -14.92 -13.02
N ILE A 172 -14.51 -14.49 -12.28
CA ILE A 172 -15.85 -15.12 -12.32
C ILE A 172 -16.47 -14.97 -13.70
N LEU A 173 -16.43 -13.77 -14.30
CA LEU A 173 -16.94 -13.57 -15.65
C LEU A 173 -16.22 -14.46 -16.66
N PHE A 174 -14.90 -14.59 -16.53
CA PHE A 174 -14.10 -15.48 -17.37
C PHE A 174 -14.54 -16.94 -17.23
N VAL A 175 -14.66 -17.46 -16.01
CA VAL A 175 -15.11 -18.85 -15.76
C VAL A 175 -16.53 -19.08 -16.26
N LEU A 176 -17.46 -18.15 -16.04
CA LEU A 176 -18.84 -18.26 -16.52
C LEU A 176 -18.91 -18.24 -18.06
N SER A 177 -18.15 -17.35 -18.70
CA SER A 177 -18.06 -17.25 -20.17
C SER A 177 -17.59 -18.54 -20.82
N HIS A 178 -16.65 -19.26 -20.17
CA HIS A 178 -16.17 -20.56 -20.62
C HIS A 178 -17.08 -21.72 -20.20
N GLY A 179 -17.67 -21.68 -19.00
CA GLY A 179 -18.61 -22.71 -18.53
C GLY A 179 -19.88 -22.80 -19.36
N MET A 180 -20.38 -21.65 -19.86
CA MET A 180 -21.50 -21.61 -20.80
C MET A 180 -21.17 -22.23 -22.17
N LEU A 181 -19.90 -22.24 -22.58
CA LEU A 181 -19.46 -22.86 -23.84
C LEU A 181 -19.53 -24.39 -23.77
N ASN A 182 -19.43 -24.99 -22.58
CA ASN A 182 -19.52 -26.44 -22.40
C ASN A 182 -20.97 -26.96 -22.42
N HIS A 183 -21.97 -26.09 -22.22
CA HIS A 183 -23.40 -26.45 -22.26
C HIS A 183 -24.03 -26.04 -23.60
N ARG A 184 -23.46 -26.52 -24.72
CA ARG A 184 -23.88 -26.13 -26.07
C ARG A 184 -25.33 -26.48 -26.42
N HIS A 185 -25.91 -27.50 -25.79
CA HIS A 185 -27.28 -27.94 -26.07
C HIS A 185 -28.36 -26.93 -25.64
N GLU A 186 -28.06 -25.96 -24.77
CA GLU A 186 -29.03 -24.92 -24.33
C GLU A 186 -28.86 -23.58 -25.10
N GLN A 187 -27.91 -23.50 -26.05
CA GLN A 187 -27.60 -22.28 -26.82
C GLN A 187 -28.53 -22.02 -28.02
N GLU A 188 -29.65 -22.73 -28.12
CA GLU A 188 -30.65 -22.53 -29.18
C GLU A 188 -31.36 -21.16 -29.04
N HIS A 189 -31.39 -20.59 -27.84
CA HIS A 189 -32.01 -19.29 -27.59
C HIS A 189 -31.08 -18.11 -27.87
N LEU A 190 -31.56 -17.17 -28.68
CA LEU A 190 -30.90 -15.89 -29.01
C LEU A 190 -30.45 -15.11 -27.76
N TYR A 191 -31.22 -15.16 -26.67
CA TYR A 191 -30.89 -14.51 -25.40
C TYR A 191 -29.57 -15.02 -24.78
N SER A 192 -29.31 -16.33 -24.83
CA SER A 192 -28.09 -16.93 -24.30
C SER A 192 -26.84 -16.49 -25.08
N ARG A 193 -26.98 -16.31 -26.41
CA ARG A 193 -25.89 -15.86 -27.30
C ARG A 193 -25.54 -14.39 -27.09
N ILE A 194 -26.56 -13.54 -26.97
CA ILE A 194 -26.36 -12.12 -26.65
C ILE A 194 -25.72 -11.96 -25.27
N ALA A 195 -26.17 -12.73 -24.28
CA ALA A 195 -25.58 -12.74 -22.94
C ALA A 195 -24.10 -13.14 -22.98
N MET A 196 -23.75 -14.21 -23.71
CA MET A 196 -22.37 -14.64 -23.87
C MET A 196 -21.49 -13.59 -24.55
N PHE A 197 -21.94 -13.05 -25.69
CA PHE A 197 -21.22 -12.00 -26.40
C PHE A 197 -21.02 -10.76 -25.52
N SER A 198 -22.05 -10.33 -24.79
CA SER A 198 -21.95 -9.18 -23.89
C SER A 198 -20.96 -9.41 -22.74
N CYS A 199 -20.96 -10.60 -22.13
CA CYS A 199 -20.02 -10.99 -21.09
C CYS A 199 -18.57 -10.94 -21.62
N ARG A 200 -18.32 -11.51 -22.80
CA ARG A 200 -17.01 -11.50 -23.47
C ARG A 200 -16.56 -10.10 -23.86
N ALA A 201 -17.45 -9.28 -24.40
CA ALA A 201 -17.16 -7.88 -24.70
C ALA A 201 -16.73 -7.12 -23.44
N VAL A 202 -17.41 -7.31 -22.30
CA VAL A 202 -17.01 -6.70 -21.02
C VAL A 202 -15.64 -7.20 -20.57
N ILE A 203 -15.37 -8.51 -20.65
CA ILE A 203 -14.07 -9.07 -20.26
C ILE A 203 -12.94 -8.49 -21.13
N TYR A 204 -13.09 -8.45 -22.45
CA TYR A 204 -12.02 -7.98 -23.35
C TYR A 204 -11.87 -6.46 -23.35
N PHE A 205 -12.95 -5.70 -23.39
CA PHE A 205 -12.84 -4.23 -23.50
C PHE A 205 -12.65 -3.53 -22.16
N LEU A 206 -13.18 -4.05 -21.05
CA LEU A 206 -13.05 -3.43 -19.71
C LEU A 206 -12.06 -4.19 -18.83
N GLY A 207 -12.12 -5.52 -18.82
CA GLY A 207 -11.24 -6.35 -17.98
C GLY A 207 -9.80 -6.33 -18.47
N MET A 208 -9.58 -6.79 -19.71
CA MET A 208 -8.25 -6.94 -20.31
C MET A 208 -7.55 -5.59 -20.48
N THR A 209 -8.22 -4.54 -20.98
CA THR A 209 -7.61 -3.21 -21.15
C THR A 209 -7.15 -2.60 -19.82
N ASN A 210 -7.96 -2.72 -18.76
CA ASN A 210 -7.61 -2.21 -17.44
C ASN A 210 -6.44 -2.99 -16.83
N LEU A 211 -6.43 -4.32 -16.98
CA LEU A 211 -5.31 -5.16 -16.54
C LEU A 211 -4.02 -4.83 -17.32
N ILE A 212 -4.08 -4.73 -18.65
CA ILE A 212 -2.93 -4.37 -19.49
C ILE A 212 -2.41 -2.97 -19.11
N TYR A 213 -3.29 -1.98 -19.00
CA TYR A 213 -2.90 -0.61 -18.63
C TYR A 213 -2.20 -0.56 -17.27
N GLY A 214 -2.75 -1.26 -16.27
CA GLY A 214 -2.14 -1.35 -14.95
C GLY A 214 -0.76 -2.00 -14.99
N ARG A 215 -0.58 -3.06 -15.78
CA ARG A 215 0.68 -3.80 -15.93
C ARG A 215 1.74 -2.98 -16.66
N VAL A 216 1.37 -2.36 -17.78
CA VAL A 216 2.27 -1.48 -18.55
C VAL A 216 2.73 -0.32 -17.69
N ARG A 217 1.80 0.31 -16.94
CA ARG A 217 2.16 1.39 -16.01
C ARG A 217 3.13 0.93 -14.94
N HIS A 218 2.89 -0.23 -14.32
CA HIS A 218 3.79 -0.75 -13.29
C HIS A 218 5.16 -1.17 -13.84
N ALA A 219 5.20 -1.77 -15.03
CA ALA A 219 6.46 -2.09 -15.70
C ALA A 219 7.25 -0.82 -16.03
N TYR A 220 6.58 0.21 -16.53
CA TYR A 220 7.19 1.50 -16.83
C TYR A 220 7.78 2.17 -15.57
N GLN A 221 7.05 2.13 -14.44
CA GLN A 221 7.54 2.64 -13.16
C GLN A 221 8.78 1.86 -12.69
N ALA A 222 8.75 0.53 -12.74
CA ALA A 222 9.90 -0.30 -12.33
C ALA A 222 11.15 -0.05 -13.19
N ILE A 223 10.97 0.19 -14.49
CA ILE A 223 12.07 0.56 -15.40
C ILE A 223 12.63 1.95 -15.04
N ARG A 224 11.74 2.91 -14.78
CA ARG A 224 12.15 4.27 -14.39
C ARG A 224 12.90 4.29 -13.06
N ASP A 225 12.46 3.50 -12.10
CA ASP A 225 13.02 3.45 -10.75
C ASP A 225 14.23 2.49 -10.64
N ASN A 226 14.65 1.88 -11.76
CA ASN A 226 15.74 0.88 -11.85
C ASN A 226 15.61 -0.32 -10.89
N ASP A 227 14.40 -0.67 -10.47
CA ASP A 227 14.11 -1.82 -9.59
C ASP A 227 13.96 -3.13 -10.40
N LEU A 228 15.02 -3.45 -11.14
CA LEU A 228 15.09 -4.61 -12.04
C LEU A 228 16.06 -5.64 -11.48
N VAL A 229 15.59 -6.88 -11.32
CA VAL A 229 16.44 -8.03 -11.01
C VAL A 229 16.79 -8.72 -12.32
N VAL A 230 18.07 -8.92 -12.57
CA VAL A 230 18.53 -9.67 -13.75
C VAL A 230 18.41 -11.16 -13.44
N VAL A 231 17.56 -11.84 -14.19
CA VAL A 231 17.36 -13.30 -14.07
C VAL A 231 18.03 -13.96 -15.27
N PHE A 232 18.78 -15.04 -15.04
CA PHE A 232 19.53 -15.78 -16.06
C PHE A 232 20.45 -14.88 -16.92
N ASP A 233 21.12 -13.90 -16.31
CA ASP A 233 22.10 -12.98 -16.93
C ASP A 233 21.63 -12.19 -18.17
N ARG A 234 20.35 -12.27 -18.56
CA ARG A 234 19.88 -11.71 -19.84
C ARG A 234 18.51 -11.04 -19.79
N ILE A 235 17.66 -11.35 -18.80
CA ILE A 235 16.31 -10.82 -18.76
C ILE A 235 16.13 -9.96 -17.50
N PRO A 236 16.02 -8.63 -17.63
CA PRO A 236 15.66 -7.77 -16.52
C PRO A 236 14.16 -7.94 -16.22
N ILE A 237 13.83 -8.51 -15.08
CA ILE A 237 12.46 -8.68 -14.60
C ILE A 237 12.26 -7.78 -13.38
N PRO A 238 11.15 -7.02 -13.28
CA PRO A 238 10.87 -6.22 -12.09
C PRO A 238 10.86 -7.09 -10.83
N LYS A 239 11.57 -6.66 -9.77
CA LYS A 239 11.74 -7.40 -8.51
C LYS A 239 10.41 -7.89 -7.91
N ARG A 240 9.38 -7.06 -8.06
CA ARG A 240 8.02 -7.30 -7.57
C ARG A 240 7.35 -8.59 -8.06
N TYR A 241 7.77 -9.14 -9.20
CA TYR A 241 7.24 -10.43 -9.70
C TYR A 241 7.66 -11.62 -8.84
N PHE A 242 8.79 -11.51 -8.12
CA PHE A 242 9.26 -12.54 -7.19
C PHE A 242 8.67 -12.37 -5.79
N ASP A 243 8.59 -11.13 -5.31
CA ASP A 243 8.13 -10.85 -3.95
C ASP A 243 6.61 -11.05 -3.76
N ASN A 244 5.84 -10.98 -4.85
CA ASN A 244 4.39 -11.05 -4.78
C ASN A 244 3.80 -11.99 -5.86
N TRP A 245 3.42 -13.21 -5.45
CA TRP A 245 2.83 -14.23 -6.33
C TRP A 245 1.57 -13.78 -7.10
N ARG A 246 0.90 -12.72 -6.64
CA ARG A 246 -0.28 -12.17 -7.32
C ARG A 246 0.05 -11.49 -8.63
N GLU A 247 1.26 -10.96 -8.77
CA GLU A 247 1.73 -10.29 -9.98
C GLU A 247 1.89 -11.28 -11.15
N PRO A 248 2.61 -12.42 -11.02
CA PRO A 248 2.67 -13.43 -12.07
C PRO A 248 1.31 -14.10 -12.33
N ALA A 249 0.50 -14.38 -11.30
CA ALA A 249 -0.85 -14.95 -11.50
C ALA A 249 -1.75 -14.03 -12.35
N SER A 250 -1.68 -12.72 -12.12
CA SER A 250 -2.40 -11.75 -12.92
C SER A 250 -1.80 -11.55 -14.32
N LEU A 251 -0.49 -11.73 -14.51
CA LEU A 251 0.14 -11.71 -15.82
C LEU A 251 -0.28 -12.93 -16.64
N LEU A 252 -0.31 -14.11 -16.03
CA LEU A 252 -0.87 -15.34 -16.61
C LEU A 252 -2.31 -15.11 -17.08
N LEU A 253 -3.15 -14.48 -16.23
CA LEU A 253 -4.53 -14.15 -16.60
C LEU A 253 -4.63 -13.16 -17.76
N VAL A 254 -3.72 -12.19 -17.88
CA VAL A 254 -3.69 -11.29 -19.05
C VAL A 254 -3.27 -12.04 -20.31
N LEU A 255 -2.25 -12.90 -20.22
CA LEU A 255 -1.81 -13.71 -21.35
C LEU A 255 -2.90 -14.67 -21.82
N SER A 256 -3.61 -15.34 -20.90
CA SER A 256 -4.72 -16.22 -21.24
C SER A 256 -5.85 -15.44 -21.91
N LEU A 257 -6.21 -14.25 -21.41
CA LEU A 257 -7.22 -13.39 -22.04
C LEU A 257 -6.83 -12.94 -23.46
N ILE A 258 -5.54 -12.63 -23.69
CA ILE A 258 -5.05 -12.27 -25.02
C ILE A 258 -5.17 -13.47 -25.97
N VAL A 259 -4.73 -14.66 -25.55
CA VAL A 259 -4.84 -15.88 -26.35
C VAL A 259 -6.30 -16.22 -26.63
N SER A 260 -7.17 -16.14 -25.63
CA SER A 260 -8.62 -16.32 -25.80
C SER A 260 -9.19 -15.33 -26.81
N PHE A 261 -8.81 -14.05 -26.76
CA PHE A 261 -9.30 -13.05 -27.72
C PHE A 261 -8.94 -13.38 -29.18
N PHE A 262 -7.74 -13.89 -29.44
CA PHE A 262 -7.31 -14.25 -30.80
C PHE A 262 -7.93 -15.55 -31.32
N ILE A 263 -8.31 -16.47 -30.42
CA ILE A 263 -8.88 -17.80 -30.74
C ILE A 263 -10.42 -17.76 -30.59
N GLU A 264 -11.01 -16.57 -30.47
CA GLU A 264 -12.43 -16.39 -30.19
C GLU A 264 -13.32 -16.91 -31.34
N PRO A 265 -14.15 -17.95 -31.12
CA PRO A 265 -14.90 -18.61 -32.20
C PRO A 265 -15.97 -17.72 -32.85
N ILE A 266 -16.51 -16.74 -32.11
CA ILE A 266 -17.50 -15.79 -32.63
C ILE A 266 -16.91 -15.00 -33.81
N PHE A 267 -15.62 -14.65 -33.76
CA PHE A 267 -14.98 -13.90 -34.85
C PHE A 267 -14.83 -14.73 -36.12
N PHE A 268 -14.55 -16.02 -35.99
CA PHE A 268 -14.47 -16.95 -37.13
C PHE A 268 -15.85 -17.22 -37.73
N CYS A 269 -16.90 -17.29 -36.91
CA CYS A 269 -18.25 -17.55 -37.38
C CYS A 269 -19.03 -16.31 -37.87
N LEU A 270 -18.50 -15.09 -37.71
CA LEU A 270 -19.16 -13.84 -38.13
C LEU A 270 -19.57 -13.85 -39.61
N GLN A 271 -18.72 -14.41 -40.48
CA GLN A 271 -18.94 -14.46 -41.92
C GLN A 271 -20.03 -15.47 -42.33
N HIS A 272 -20.35 -16.42 -41.45
CA HIS A 272 -21.30 -17.51 -41.69
C HIS A 272 -22.65 -17.30 -40.99
N SER A 273 -22.97 -16.06 -40.60
CA SER A 273 -24.19 -15.74 -39.84
C SER A 273 -25.51 -16.08 -40.56
N GLU A 274 -25.53 -16.08 -41.90
CA GLU A 274 -26.69 -16.43 -42.75
C GLU A 274 -26.63 -17.87 -43.31
N GLY A 275 -25.73 -18.73 -42.81
CA GLY A 275 -25.57 -20.09 -43.33
C GLY A 275 -26.72 -21.05 -42.99
N ASN A 276 -26.88 -22.11 -43.79
CA ASN A 276 -27.87 -23.16 -43.56
C ASN A 276 -27.31 -24.28 -42.65
N PHE A 277 -27.03 -23.97 -41.38
CA PHE A 277 -26.61 -24.97 -40.39
C PHE A 277 -27.40 -24.82 -39.08
N GLU A 278 -27.51 -25.89 -38.30
CA GLU A 278 -28.20 -25.87 -37.01
C GLU A 278 -27.53 -24.87 -36.06
N GLY A 279 -28.31 -23.89 -35.60
CA GLY A 279 -27.79 -22.80 -34.79
C GLY A 279 -27.21 -21.62 -35.58
N ALA A 280 -27.44 -21.50 -36.88
CA ALA A 280 -27.17 -20.27 -37.63
C ALA A 280 -27.92 -19.05 -37.04
N GLY A 281 -27.30 -17.87 -37.12
CA GLY A 281 -27.82 -16.64 -36.52
C GLY A 281 -26.71 -15.71 -36.04
N ILE A 282 -27.11 -14.49 -35.63
CA ILE A 282 -26.19 -13.46 -35.15
C ILE A 282 -25.48 -13.97 -33.87
N PHE A 283 -24.16 -13.77 -33.79
CA PHE A 283 -23.29 -14.24 -32.70
C PHE A 283 -23.31 -15.76 -32.49
N THR A 284 -23.44 -16.54 -33.57
CA THR A 284 -23.26 -18.00 -33.51
C THR A 284 -21.79 -18.36 -33.30
N ASP A 285 -21.56 -19.41 -32.52
CA ASP A 285 -20.27 -20.05 -32.23
C ASP A 285 -20.16 -21.46 -32.85
N ASN A 286 -21.24 -21.93 -33.50
CA ASN A 286 -21.37 -23.28 -34.05
C ASN A 286 -21.23 -23.32 -35.59
N CYS A 287 -20.17 -22.70 -36.12
CA CYS A 287 -19.82 -22.86 -37.54
C CYS A 287 -18.84 -24.04 -37.74
N PRO A 288 -18.85 -24.72 -38.90
CA PRO A 288 -17.98 -25.87 -39.17
C PRO A 288 -16.49 -25.52 -39.06
N GLU A 289 -16.11 -24.27 -39.36
CA GLU A 289 -14.75 -23.75 -39.27
C GLU A 289 -14.27 -23.55 -37.83
N ALA A 290 -15.19 -23.32 -36.88
CA ALA A 290 -14.87 -23.10 -35.48
C ALA A 290 -14.81 -24.38 -34.66
N GLN A 291 -15.25 -25.54 -35.17
CA GLN A 291 -15.30 -26.78 -34.37
C GLN A 291 -13.94 -27.16 -33.77
N GLY A 292 -12.86 -27.14 -34.56
CA GLY A 292 -11.50 -27.42 -34.06
C GLY A 292 -10.94 -26.32 -33.15
N ILE A 293 -11.34 -25.07 -33.37
CA ILE A 293 -10.91 -23.90 -32.57
C ILE A 293 -11.60 -23.92 -31.20
N CYS A 294 -12.87 -24.30 -31.15
CA CYS A 294 -13.64 -24.37 -29.91
C CYS A 294 -13.11 -25.42 -28.92
N GLU A 295 -12.52 -26.52 -29.40
CA GLU A 295 -11.88 -27.52 -28.53
C GLU A 295 -10.65 -26.93 -27.82
N VAL A 296 -9.75 -26.29 -28.58
CA VAL A 296 -8.57 -25.59 -28.04
C VAL A 296 -8.98 -24.45 -27.12
N TYR A 297 -10.00 -23.69 -27.50
CA TYR A 297 -10.52 -22.57 -26.73
C TYR A 297 -11.15 -23.01 -25.39
N SER A 298 -11.81 -24.18 -25.38
CA SER A 298 -12.43 -24.75 -24.18
C SER A 298 -11.42 -25.32 -23.17
N ALA A 299 -10.20 -25.65 -23.63
CA ALA A 299 -9.11 -26.15 -22.78
C ALA A 299 -8.29 -25.05 -22.09
N LEU A 300 -8.33 -23.80 -22.59
CA LEU A 300 -7.58 -22.66 -22.04
C LEU A 300 -7.84 -22.35 -20.54
N PRO A 301 -9.06 -22.49 -20.00
CA PRO A 301 -9.33 -22.27 -18.58
C PRO A 301 -8.75 -23.34 -17.64
N CYS A 302 -8.31 -24.47 -18.18
CA CYS A 302 -7.73 -25.57 -17.41
C CYS A 302 -6.20 -25.45 -17.22
N LEU A 303 -5.57 -24.47 -17.88
CA LEU A 303 -4.15 -24.10 -17.79
C LEU A 303 -3.93 -22.99 -16.75
#